data_AF-A0A5N5UJF5-F1
#
_entry.id   AF-A0A5N5UJF5-F1
#
_cell.length_a   1.000
_cell.length_b   1.000
_cell.length_c   1.000
_cell.angle_alpha   90.00
_cell.angle_beta   90.00
_cell.angle_gamma   90.00
#
_symmetry.space_group_name_H-M   'P 1'
#
loop_
_entity.id
_entity.type
_entity.pdbx_description
1 polymer ?
#
loop_
_entity_poly.entity_id
_entity_poly.type
_entity_poly.pdbx_seq_one_letter_code
_entity_poly.pdbx_strand_id
1 'polypeptide(L)'
;MDQETQINEAAKWFFFSGGPGAPRYGDDPTKHAVDHDSEAFVREVLQNANDQGLSNGNPVEVTFRFITLSGDEKTEFLDGLGWDAGLGERMEAVGDTHNGHRYDRVTERVNDPEAELRLLIVEDRNTTGLTGDWDGDSNYAALVRDELYSSKQDDTAGGSYGLGKSVLWTFSGASTVVFNSHLAESSSQESPRLIARSKFPTHHLQKDDTTYQGAGWLCQPVKTDDGLRPESIWGENASQIAEQLHIDRPAVSGTSAMVIEFQDPTRDERPDIEDVAQEFVDASVKYFWPAIYRGDLEITVETPEETMAADVESVPAIRPFVEAYERRSTDAQTLVNPGDVAGLDIPINLPPRADGSETPDGSVRLSAQLASPADDDSYLNNVALFRGAGMVVKYYDQSRVAYGDRNFFGVVAAGEARPERVPTDSDREVDRFLRFAEPPEHDEWESTENLREQYQRGFRMALDNMFGTLRDGLRHLISKGGNNDSLSDNVLNRFPIHGSGAPRSTVSSAEPAFEIDSSSRFNGDAWEISGRIRVLAEEFDRWSADISLTGVGEDGSRYDDISIDFIETEQSGVTVSYDDGEVRLIIDEAVDELSFSGRSHSDDHADLTHGDVGATQLEILAELQAPEEDQS
;
A
#
# COMPACT_ATOMS: atom_id res chain seq x y z
N MET A 1 -14.74 -46.08 13.40
CA MET A 1 -13.68 -47.12 13.48
C MET A 1 -13.07 -47.53 12.13
N ASP A 2 -13.83 -47.82 11.06
CA ASP A 2 -13.22 -48.10 9.73
C ASP A 2 -13.01 -46.86 8.82
N GLN A 3 -13.67 -45.72 9.09
CA GLN A 3 -13.48 -44.47 8.32
C GLN A 3 -12.37 -43.55 8.89
N GLU A 4 -12.31 -43.33 10.20
CA GLU A 4 -11.23 -42.54 10.85
C GLU A 4 -9.82 -43.08 10.56
N THR A 5 -9.68 -44.40 10.47
CA THR A 5 -8.38 -45.05 10.22
C THR A 5 -7.90 -44.88 8.77
N GLN A 6 -8.80 -44.58 7.81
CA GLN A 6 -8.44 -44.36 6.41
C GLN A 6 -7.98 -42.93 6.10
N ILE A 7 -8.50 -41.93 6.82
CA ILE A 7 -8.15 -40.51 6.62
C ILE A 7 -6.66 -40.27 6.93
N ASN A 8 -6.15 -40.94 7.97
CA ASN A 8 -4.74 -40.92 8.37
C ASN A 8 -3.76 -41.56 7.35
N GLU A 9 -4.24 -42.30 6.34
CA GLU A 9 -3.36 -42.82 5.27
C GLU A 9 -3.19 -41.84 4.10
N ALA A 10 -4.13 -40.90 3.90
CA ALA A 10 -4.18 -40.04 2.71
C ALA A 10 -3.30 -38.77 2.82
N ALA A 11 -3.12 -38.23 4.02
CA ALA A 11 -2.35 -37.01 4.25
C ALA A 11 -1.25 -37.23 5.29
N LYS A 12 -0.03 -36.74 5.01
CA LYS A 12 1.12 -36.85 5.90
C LYS A 12 1.94 -35.57 5.84
N TRP A 13 2.46 -35.19 6.99
CA TRP A 13 3.48 -34.16 7.06
C TRP A 13 4.78 -34.65 6.43
N PHE A 14 5.23 -33.93 5.40
CA PHE A 14 6.49 -34.17 4.71
C PHE A 14 7.44 -32.99 4.93
N PHE A 15 8.69 -33.28 5.29
CA PHE A 15 9.75 -32.29 5.49
C PHE A 15 11.02 -32.74 4.79
N PHE A 16 11.71 -31.83 4.11
CA PHE A 16 13.00 -32.14 3.51
C PHE A 16 14.08 -32.24 4.59
N SER A 17 14.78 -33.38 4.64
CA SER A 17 16.01 -33.51 5.41
C SER A 17 17.12 -32.70 4.74
N GLY A 18 17.88 -31.91 5.49
CA GLY A 18 19.02 -31.18 4.94
C GLY A 18 20.17 -32.10 4.51
N GLY A 19 20.31 -33.25 5.19
CA GLY A 19 21.46 -34.13 5.03
C GLY A 19 22.73 -33.60 5.71
N PRO A 20 23.83 -34.38 5.69
CA PRO A 20 25.08 -33.99 6.34
C PRO A 20 25.70 -32.75 5.67
N GLY A 21 25.89 -31.67 6.43
CA GLY A 21 26.55 -30.45 5.97
C GLY A 21 25.64 -29.42 5.29
N ALA A 22 24.31 -29.60 5.37
CA ALA A 22 23.37 -28.60 4.91
C ALA A 22 23.52 -27.26 5.68
N PRO A 23 23.34 -26.11 5.00
CA PRO A 23 23.21 -24.84 5.69
C PRO A 23 22.04 -24.88 6.67
N ARG A 24 22.15 -24.10 7.74
CA ARG A 24 21.07 -23.88 8.71
C ARG A 24 20.42 -22.55 8.39
N TYR A 25 19.09 -22.54 8.40
CA TYR A 25 18.29 -21.34 8.21
C TYR A 25 17.60 -20.97 9.53
N GLY A 26 17.59 -19.67 9.82
CA GLY A 26 16.83 -19.10 10.93
C GLY A 26 15.34 -19.03 10.61
N ASP A 27 14.59 -18.30 11.41
CA ASP A 27 13.19 -18.00 11.09
C ASP A 27 13.08 -17.11 9.83
N ASP A 28 11.89 -17.05 9.22
CA ASP A 28 11.64 -16.35 7.96
C ASP A 28 12.08 -14.86 8.06
N PRO A 29 13.11 -14.42 7.31
CA PRO A 29 13.65 -13.06 7.40
C PRO A 29 12.63 -11.97 7.06
N THR A 30 11.61 -12.31 6.27
CA THR A 30 10.55 -11.37 5.86
C THR A 30 9.69 -10.89 7.04
N LYS A 31 9.66 -11.65 8.15
CA LYS A 31 9.04 -11.25 9.43
C LYS A 31 9.66 -9.99 10.06
N HIS A 32 10.84 -9.57 9.62
CA HIS A 32 11.56 -8.42 10.17
C HIS A 32 11.63 -7.20 9.24
N ALA A 33 11.05 -7.29 8.03
CA ALA A 33 11.28 -6.31 6.96
C ALA A 33 10.11 -5.35 6.71
N VAL A 34 8.93 -5.55 7.30
CA VAL A 34 7.70 -4.78 7.04
C VAL A 34 6.91 -4.61 8.35
N ASP A 35 6.06 -3.59 8.45
CA ASP A 35 5.05 -3.50 9.50
C ASP A 35 4.06 -4.68 9.37
N HIS A 36 3.97 -5.50 10.41
CA HIS A 36 3.15 -6.72 10.46
C HIS A 36 1.98 -6.55 11.41
N ASP A 37 1.28 -5.43 11.37
CA ASP A 37 0.06 -5.22 12.16
C ASP A 37 -1.19 -5.74 11.42
N SER A 38 -2.29 -5.86 12.16
CA SER A 38 -3.56 -6.38 11.65
C SER A 38 -4.07 -5.61 10.41
N GLU A 39 -3.76 -4.32 10.32
CA GLU A 39 -4.16 -3.47 9.21
C GLU A 39 -3.37 -3.82 7.92
N ALA A 40 -2.05 -3.97 8.02
CA ALA A 40 -1.20 -4.44 6.92
C ALA A 40 -1.60 -5.85 6.44
N PHE A 41 -1.97 -6.75 7.36
CA PHE A 41 -2.48 -8.08 7.01
C PHE A 41 -3.73 -8.01 6.13
N VAL A 42 -4.74 -7.24 6.56
CA VAL A 42 -6.01 -7.10 5.83
C VAL A 42 -5.74 -6.54 4.44
N ARG A 43 -4.93 -5.50 4.37
CA ARG A 43 -4.59 -4.83 3.11
C ARG A 43 -3.92 -5.78 2.10
N GLU A 44 -2.89 -6.50 2.54
CA GLU A 44 -2.15 -7.45 1.70
C GLU A 44 -3.05 -8.60 1.21
N VAL A 45 -3.87 -9.16 2.10
CA VAL A 45 -4.73 -10.28 1.77
C VAL A 45 -5.84 -9.88 0.79
N LEU A 46 -6.47 -8.73 1.01
CA LEU A 46 -7.49 -8.20 0.10
C LEU A 46 -6.90 -7.84 -1.26
N GLN A 47 -5.70 -7.27 -1.30
CA GLN A 47 -5.01 -6.99 -2.54
C GLN A 47 -4.77 -8.29 -3.34
N ASN A 48 -4.26 -9.33 -2.69
CA ASN A 48 -4.03 -10.64 -3.33
C ASN A 48 -5.32 -11.24 -3.89
N ALA A 49 -6.43 -11.17 -3.16
CA ALA A 49 -7.71 -11.68 -3.63
C ALA A 49 -8.23 -10.87 -4.83
N ASN A 50 -8.17 -9.55 -4.75
CA ASN A 50 -8.66 -8.63 -5.78
C ASN A 50 -7.86 -8.76 -7.09
N ASP A 51 -6.53 -8.91 -7.00
CA ASP A 51 -5.65 -9.15 -8.16
C ASP A 51 -5.92 -10.51 -8.85
N GLN A 52 -6.57 -11.46 -8.17
CA GLN A 52 -6.93 -12.77 -8.70
C GLN A 52 -8.39 -12.89 -9.16
N GLY A 53 -9.15 -11.79 -9.16
CA GLY A 53 -10.54 -11.76 -9.60
C GLY A 53 -10.75 -12.23 -11.04
N LEU A 54 -11.84 -12.96 -11.28
CA LEU A 54 -12.20 -13.42 -12.62
C LEU A 54 -12.81 -12.29 -13.45
N SER A 55 -12.41 -12.19 -14.72
CA SER A 55 -12.98 -11.23 -15.69
C SER A 55 -14.37 -11.65 -16.19
N ASN A 56 -15.33 -11.83 -15.28
CA ASN A 56 -16.70 -12.27 -15.58
C ASN A 56 -17.79 -11.26 -15.15
N GLY A 57 -17.40 -10.13 -14.54
CA GLY A 57 -18.30 -9.05 -14.12
C GLY A 57 -19.03 -9.28 -12.81
N ASN A 58 -18.75 -10.37 -12.09
CA ASN A 58 -19.18 -10.53 -10.70
C ASN A 58 -18.10 -9.97 -9.77
N PRO A 59 -18.46 -9.50 -8.55
CA PRO A 59 -17.48 -9.05 -7.57
C PRO A 59 -16.57 -10.19 -7.11
N VAL A 60 -15.38 -9.84 -6.64
CA VAL A 60 -14.61 -10.72 -5.76
C VAL A 60 -15.28 -10.68 -4.39
N GLU A 61 -15.54 -11.84 -3.78
CA GLU A 61 -16.06 -11.92 -2.41
C GLU A 61 -14.93 -12.39 -1.51
N VAL A 62 -14.69 -11.70 -0.40
CA VAL A 62 -13.72 -12.10 0.63
C VAL A 62 -14.42 -12.21 1.98
N THR A 63 -14.21 -13.33 2.67
CA THR A 63 -14.69 -13.56 4.03
C THR A 63 -13.53 -13.81 4.98
N PHE A 64 -13.39 -12.98 6.00
CA PHE A 64 -12.53 -13.24 7.16
C PHE A 64 -13.37 -13.94 8.23
N ARG A 65 -13.11 -15.22 8.49
CA ARG A 65 -13.84 -16.01 9.49
C ARG A 65 -12.95 -16.40 10.65
N PHE A 66 -13.29 -15.92 11.84
CA PHE A 66 -12.65 -16.31 13.09
C PHE A 66 -13.37 -17.52 13.70
N ILE A 67 -12.59 -18.54 14.06
CA ILE A 67 -13.08 -19.74 14.75
C ILE A 67 -12.28 -19.92 16.04
N THR A 68 -12.98 -20.17 17.14
CA THR A 68 -12.37 -20.50 18.43
C THR A 68 -12.66 -21.95 18.77
N LEU A 69 -11.61 -22.77 18.89
CA LEU A 69 -11.73 -24.19 19.20
C LEU A 69 -11.31 -24.46 20.65
N SER A 70 -12.12 -25.25 21.35
CA SER A 70 -11.88 -25.71 22.72
C SER A 70 -12.34 -27.16 22.89
N GLY A 71 -11.89 -27.82 23.98
CA GLY A 71 -12.34 -29.17 24.31
C GLY A 71 -12.19 -30.18 23.16
N ASP A 72 -13.24 -30.96 22.92
CA ASP A 72 -13.26 -32.03 21.92
C ASP A 72 -13.05 -31.51 20.47
N GLU A 73 -13.57 -30.33 20.13
CA GLU A 73 -13.39 -29.72 18.80
C GLU A 73 -11.92 -29.39 18.53
N LYS A 74 -11.21 -28.88 19.56
CA LYS A 74 -9.76 -28.66 19.46
C LYS A 74 -9.01 -29.97 19.23
N THR A 75 -9.39 -31.04 19.93
CA THR A 75 -8.76 -32.35 19.79
C THR A 75 -8.98 -32.93 18.39
N GLU A 76 -10.22 -32.90 17.87
CA GLU A 76 -10.53 -33.38 16.52
C GLU A 76 -9.76 -32.60 15.44
N PHE A 77 -9.68 -31.28 15.56
CA PHE A 77 -8.90 -30.43 14.68
C PHE A 77 -7.41 -30.81 14.69
N LEU A 78 -6.80 -30.98 15.87
CA LEU A 78 -5.39 -31.32 16.00
C LEU A 78 -5.07 -32.71 15.43
N ASP A 79 -5.99 -33.66 15.60
CA ASP A 79 -5.90 -35.00 15.01
C ASP A 79 -5.94 -34.91 13.47
N GLY A 80 -6.90 -34.15 12.91
CA GLY A 80 -7.01 -33.91 11.47
C GLY A 80 -5.81 -33.16 10.87
N LEU A 81 -5.23 -32.23 11.63
CA LEU A 81 -4.01 -31.51 11.26
C LEU A 81 -2.78 -32.43 11.28
N GLY A 82 -2.86 -33.58 11.95
CA GLY A 82 -1.72 -34.47 12.15
C GLY A 82 -0.71 -33.89 13.13
N TRP A 83 -1.18 -33.23 14.20
CA TRP A 83 -0.34 -32.69 15.27
C TRP A 83 0.59 -33.76 15.84
N ASP A 84 0.03 -34.87 16.32
CA ASP A 84 0.80 -36.01 16.84
C ASP A 84 1.41 -36.88 15.73
N ALA A 85 1.07 -36.61 14.47
CA ALA A 85 1.53 -37.31 13.27
C ALA A 85 2.65 -36.55 12.52
N GLY A 86 3.38 -35.67 13.21
CA GLY A 86 4.65 -35.12 12.75
C GLY A 86 4.84 -33.61 12.96
N LEU A 87 3.76 -32.84 13.11
CA LEU A 87 3.86 -31.39 13.29
C LEU A 87 4.30 -31.00 14.71
N GLY A 88 3.67 -31.57 15.73
CA GLY A 88 3.88 -31.24 17.15
C GLY A 88 5.30 -31.50 17.61
N GLU A 89 5.85 -32.70 17.33
CA GLU A 89 7.23 -33.06 17.70
C GLU A 89 8.29 -32.11 17.09
N ARG A 90 7.99 -31.53 15.91
CA ARG A 90 8.87 -30.56 15.25
C ARG A 90 8.74 -29.18 15.86
N MET A 91 7.52 -28.76 16.18
CA MET A 91 7.29 -27.50 16.86
C MET A 91 7.96 -27.49 18.24
N GLU A 92 7.84 -28.58 19.01
CA GLU A 92 8.56 -28.77 20.27
C GLU A 92 10.08 -28.66 20.10
N ALA A 93 10.64 -29.33 19.08
CA ALA A 93 12.07 -29.27 18.81
C ALA A 93 12.57 -27.86 18.43
N VAL A 94 11.72 -27.05 17.80
CA VAL A 94 12.02 -25.63 17.52
C VAL A 94 11.88 -24.80 18.79
N GLY A 95 10.86 -25.07 19.61
CA GLY A 95 10.60 -24.43 20.90
C GLY A 95 11.78 -24.52 21.86
N ASP A 96 12.41 -25.70 21.95
CA ASP A 96 13.60 -25.96 22.78
C ASP A 96 14.86 -25.14 22.42
N THR A 97 14.82 -24.31 21.36
CA THR A 97 15.92 -23.45 20.95
C THR A 97 15.87 -22.07 21.61
N HIS A 98 17.00 -21.34 21.65
CA HIS A 98 17.09 -20.05 22.36
C HIS A 98 16.14 -18.95 21.84
N ASN A 99 15.61 -19.10 20.62
CA ASN A 99 14.66 -18.16 20.01
C ASN A 99 13.28 -18.81 19.77
N GLY A 100 13.01 -19.96 20.40
CA GLY A 100 11.83 -20.79 20.17
C GLY A 100 10.59 -20.41 20.98
N HIS A 101 10.65 -19.40 21.85
CA HIS A 101 9.59 -19.07 22.81
C HIS A 101 8.18 -18.91 22.22
N ARG A 102 8.08 -18.43 20.97
CA ARG A 102 6.81 -18.38 20.23
C ARG A 102 6.20 -19.78 20.09
N TYR A 103 6.98 -20.75 19.66
CA TYR A 103 6.56 -22.13 19.43
C TYR A 103 6.26 -22.84 20.74
N ASP A 104 7.02 -22.57 21.81
CA ASP A 104 6.73 -23.08 23.15
C ASP A 104 5.32 -22.67 23.61
N ARG A 105 4.97 -21.38 23.46
CA ARG A 105 3.63 -20.87 23.83
C ARG A 105 2.50 -21.57 23.07
N VAL A 106 2.71 -21.89 21.80
CA VAL A 106 1.73 -22.63 20.99
C VAL A 106 1.61 -24.05 21.51
N THR A 107 2.72 -24.74 21.75
CA THR A 107 2.72 -26.09 22.32
C THR A 107 2.05 -26.12 23.69
N GLU A 108 2.32 -25.16 24.58
CA GLU A 108 1.65 -25.02 25.88
C GLU A 108 0.14 -24.86 25.72
N ARG A 109 -0.31 -23.99 24.79
CA ARG A 109 -1.73 -23.75 24.49
C ARG A 109 -2.44 -24.94 23.87
N VAL A 110 -1.76 -25.67 22.99
CA VAL A 110 -2.28 -26.92 22.43
C VAL A 110 -2.48 -27.97 23.53
N ASN A 111 -1.51 -28.09 24.44
CA ASN A 111 -1.52 -29.07 25.52
C ASN A 111 -2.41 -28.70 26.72
N ASP A 112 -2.75 -27.43 26.90
CA ASP A 112 -3.66 -26.97 27.95
C ASP A 112 -5.12 -27.18 27.50
N PRO A 113 -5.91 -28.08 28.12
CA PRO A 113 -7.30 -28.35 27.72
C PRO A 113 -8.22 -27.14 27.89
N GLU A 114 -7.91 -26.21 28.79
CA GLU A 114 -8.72 -25.00 29.04
C GLU A 114 -8.35 -23.85 28.10
N ALA A 115 -7.23 -23.95 27.38
CA ALA A 115 -6.79 -22.90 26.47
C ALA A 115 -7.41 -23.08 25.08
N GLU A 116 -7.91 -21.97 24.54
CA GLU A 116 -8.55 -21.92 23.22
C GLU A 116 -7.54 -21.72 22.09
N LEU A 117 -7.74 -22.43 20.99
CA LEU A 117 -7.04 -22.23 19.73
C LEU A 117 -7.87 -21.30 18.85
N ARG A 118 -7.28 -20.22 18.30
CA ARG A 118 -8.01 -19.36 17.34
C ARG A 118 -7.51 -19.59 15.92
N LEU A 119 -8.43 -19.77 15.01
CA LEU A 119 -8.18 -19.89 13.59
C LEU A 119 -8.73 -18.65 12.90
N LEU A 120 -7.99 -18.14 11.93
CA LEU A 120 -8.50 -17.15 10.98
C LEU A 120 -8.51 -17.79 9.60
N ILE A 121 -9.69 -17.91 9.00
CA ILE A 121 -9.86 -18.34 7.62
C ILE A 121 -10.09 -17.10 6.78
N VAL A 122 -9.22 -16.89 5.79
CA VAL A 122 -9.46 -15.96 4.71
C VAL A 122 -9.98 -16.75 3.53
N GLU A 123 -11.26 -16.59 3.20
CA GLU A 123 -11.90 -17.23 2.05
C GLU A 123 -12.17 -16.21 0.96
N ASP A 124 -11.54 -16.39 -0.20
CA ASP A 124 -11.90 -15.67 -1.42
C ASP A 124 -12.79 -16.52 -2.33
N ARG A 125 -13.65 -15.84 -3.09
CA ARG A 125 -14.51 -16.42 -4.13
C ARG A 125 -14.53 -15.54 -5.36
N ASN A 126 -14.91 -16.17 -6.47
CA ASN A 126 -14.88 -15.57 -7.79
C ASN A 126 -13.45 -15.14 -8.22
N THR A 127 -12.45 -15.87 -7.72
CA THR A 127 -11.05 -15.75 -8.12
C THR A 127 -10.60 -17.01 -8.88
N THR A 128 -9.37 -17.01 -9.38
CA THR A 128 -8.76 -18.11 -10.15
C THR A 128 -8.59 -19.41 -9.35
N GLY A 129 -8.37 -19.33 -8.04
CA GLY A 129 -7.93 -20.44 -7.19
C GLY A 129 -6.46 -20.85 -7.42
N LEU A 130 -5.98 -21.87 -6.70
CA LEU A 130 -4.60 -22.34 -6.75
C LEU A 130 -4.35 -23.26 -7.96
N THR A 131 -4.11 -22.65 -9.11
CA THR A 131 -3.86 -23.31 -10.40
C THR A 131 -2.38 -23.68 -10.59
N GLY A 132 -2.11 -24.62 -11.49
CA GLY A 132 -0.76 -25.11 -11.79
C GLY A 132 -0.30 -26.27 -10.91
N ASP A 133 0.90 -26.79 -11.21
CA ASP A 133 1.48 -27.96 -10.57
C ASP A 133 2.75 -27.60 -9.77
N TRP A 134 3.38 -28.61 -9.15
CA TRP A 134 4.57 -28.43 -8.33
C TRP A 134 5.82 -28.01 -9.13
N ASP A 135 5.91 -28.37 -10.41
CA ASP A 135 7.13 -28.19 -11.20
C ASP A 135 7.07 -26.92 -12.07
N GLY A 136 5.88 -26.44 -12.41
CA GLY A 136 5.66 -25.22 -13.16
C GLY A 136 5.91 -23.95 -12.35
N ASP A 137 6.02 -22.85 -13.08
CA ASP A 137 5.83 -21.51 -12.55
C ASP A 137 4.31 -21.26 -12.55
N SER A 138 3.70 -21.06 -11.38
CA SER A 138 2.26 -20.89 -11.20
C SER A 138 1.94 -20.22 -9.87
N ASN A 139 0.71 -19.72 -9.67
CA ASN A 139 0.31 -19.14 -8.38
C ASN A 139 0.39 -20.17 -7.24
N TYR A 140 0.07 -21.45 -7.51
CA TYR A 140 0.27 -22.54 -6.56
C TYR A 140 1.73 -22.72 -6.17
N ALA A 141 2.63 -22.88 -7.15
CA ALA A 141 4.05 -23.08 -6.88
C ALA A 141 4.63 -21.89 -6.11
N ALA A 142 4.24 -20.67 -6.50
CA ALA A 142 4.72 -19.44 -5.90
C ALA A 142 4.24 -19.22 -4.46
N LEU A 143 3.15 -19.87 -4.02
CA LEU A 143 2.63 -19.83 -2.66
C LEU A 143 3.09 -21.02 -1.81
N VAL A 144 3.17 -22.21 -2.41
CA VAL A 144 3.35 -23.48 -1.68
C VAL A 144 4.78 -24.01 -1.73
N ARG A 145 5.55 -23.73 -2.79
CA ARG A 145 6.91 -24.24 -2.98
C ARG A 145 7.96 -23.14 -2.79
N ASP A 146 7.78 -22.03 -3.49
CA ASP A 146 8.82 -21.02 -3.65
C ASP A 146 9.05 -20.21 -2.37
N GLU A 147 10.31 -19.86 -2.14
CA GLU A 147 10.77 -18.96 -1.08
C GLU A 147 11.74 -17.96 -1.71
N LEU A 148 11.43 -16.66 -1.58
CA LEU A 148 12.24 -15.57 -2.15
C LEU A 148 12.52 -15.74 -3.66
N TYR A 149 11.64 -16.45 -4.37
CA TYR A 149 11.74 -16.72 -5.80
C TYR A 149 10.48 -16.17 -6.47
N SER A 150 10.64 -15.10 -7.26
CA SER A 150 9.60 -14.56 -8.12
C SER A 150 9.87 -15.01 -9.56
N SER A 151 9.13 -16.00 -10.06
CA SER A 151 8.98 -16.16 -11.50
C SER A 151 8.12 -15.00 -12.01
N LYS A 152 8.64 -14.18 -12.92
CA LYS A 152 7.94 -13.06 -13.60
C LYS A 152 6.82 -13.60 -14.50
N GLN A 153 5.78 -14.18 -13.90
CA GLN A 153 4.58 -14.58 -14.63
C GLN A 153 3.55 -13.47 -14.53
N ASP A 154 3.37 -12.83 -15.68
CA ASP A 154 2.45 -11.77 -16.03
C ASP A 154 2.81 -10.33 -15.63
N ASP A 155 2.80 -9.49 -16.68
CA ASP A 155 2.74 -8.03 -16.62
C ASP A 155 1.54 -7.50 -15.82
N THR A 156 0.63 -8.37 -15.33
CA THR A 156 -0.62 -8.05 -14.62
C THR A 156 -0.66 -8.34 -13.10
N ALA A 157 0.26 -9.13 -12.53
CA ALA A 157 0.27 -9.40 -11.08
C ALA A 157 1.11 -8.36 -10.27
N GLY A 158 0.56 -7.79 -9.19
CA GLY A 158 1.21 -6.73 -8.39
C GLY A 158 2.37 -7.16 -7.48
N GLY A 159 2.59 -8.46 -7.25
CA GLY A 159 3.56 -8.95 -6.25
C GLY A 159 4.94 -9.30 -6.80
N SER A 160 5.88 -8.34 -6.87
CA SER A 160 7.24 -8.60 -7.39
C SER A 160 8.28 -9.03 -6.35
N TYR A 161 7.97 -9.06 -5.05
CA TYR A 161 9.00 -9.26 -4.00
C TYR A 161 8.79 -10.47 -3.09
N GLY A 162 7.69 -11.20 -3.20
CA GLY A 162 7.41 -12.36 -2.34
C GLY A 162 7.23 -12.04 -0.84
N LEU A 163 7.30 -10.77 -0.46
CA LEU A 163 7.14 -10.24 0.90
C LEU A 163 5.70 -10.40 1.38
N GLY A 164 4.73 -9.98 0.58
CA GLY A 164 3.30 -10.04 0.91
C GLY A 164 2.76 -11.45 1.17
N LYS A 165 3.30 -12.46 0.47
CA LYS A 165 2.93 -13.87 0.68
C LYS A 165 3.28 -14.36 2.08
N SER A 166 4.31 -13.81 2.71
CA SER A 166 4.76 -14.24 4.04
C SER A 166 3.77 -13.93 5.16
N VAL A 167 2.86 -12.96 4.94
CA VAL A 167 2.00 -12.40 5.99
C VAL A 167 1.13 -13.44 6.67
N LEU A 168 0.58 -14.42 5.93
CA LEU A 168 -0.23 -15.52 6.49
C LEU A 168 0.55 -16.34 7.54
N TRP A 169 1.83 -16.61 7.28
CA TRP A 169 2.69 -17.35 8.23
C TRP A 169 3.17 -16.47 9.38
N THR A 170 3.36 -15.17 9.14
CA THR A 170 3.73 -14.21 10.18
C THR A 170 2.63 -14.10 11.24
N PHE A 171 1.36 -14.11 10.84
CA PHE A 171 0.20 -14.09 11.74
C PHE A 171 -0.19 -15.46 12.31
N SER A 172 0.41 -16.55 11.82
CA SER A 172 0.20 -17.88 12.39
C SER A 172 1.16 -18.13 13.54
N GLY A 173 0.68 -18.21 14.78
CA GLY A 173 1.50 -18.61 15.93
C GLY A 173 2.24 -19.92 15.68
N ALA A 174 1.56 -20.87 15.04
CA ALA A 174 2.08 -22.17 14.61
C ALA A 174 3.01 -22.12 13.38
N SER A 175 3.22 -20.95 12.77
CA SER A 175 3.88 -20.77 11.47
C SER A 175 3.37 -21.77 10.41
N THR A 176 2.07 -22.04 10.42
CA THR A 176 1.41 -23.08 9.60
C THR A 176 0.12 -22.54 9.02
N VAL A 177 -0.06 -22.74 7.71
CA VAL A 177 -1.25 -22.30 6.97
C VAL A 177 -1.81 -23.47 6.18
N VAL A 178 -3.13 -23.68 6.23
CA VAL A 178 -3.83 -24.69 5.42
C VAL A 178 -4.56 -23.99 4.29
N PHE A 179 -4.45 -24.53 3.08
CA PHE A 179 -5.13 -24.03 1.89
C PHE A 179 -6.14 -25.05 1.39
N ASN A 180 -7.34 -24.58 1.07
CA ASN A 180 -8.36 -25.35 0.37
C ASN A 180 -8.88 -24.54 -0.81
N SER A 181 -8.76 -25.05 -2.04
CA SER A 181 -9.06 -24.27 -3.24
C SER A 181 -9.94 -25.01 -4.23
N HIS A 182 -10.91 -24.28 -4.79
CA HIS A 182 -11.65 -24.66 -5.98
C HIS A 182 -11.09 -23.87 -7.18
N LEU A 183 -10.58 -24.56 -8.18
CA LEU A 183 -9.96 -23.91 -9.34
C LEU A 183 -11.03 -23.45 -10.33
N ALA A 184 -10.86 -22.26 -10.90
CA ALA A 184 -11.75 -21.74 -11.95
C ALA A 184 -11.60 -22.53 -13.26
N GLU A 185 -10.37 -22.94 -13.59
CA GLU A 185 -10.08 -23.73 -14.77
C GLU A 185 -10.05 -25.23 -14.46
N SER A 186 -10.49 -26.04 -15.43
CA SER A 186 -10.44 -27.50 -15.31
C SER A 186 -8.99 -27.98 -15.25
N SER A 187 -8.62 -28.60 -14.13
CA SER A 187 -7.33 -29.26 -13.97
C SER A 187 -7.42 -30.75 -14.33
N SER A 188 -6.28 -31.45 -14.39
CA SER A 188 -6.26 -32.91 -14.54
C SER A 188 -6.86 -33.65 -13.32
N GLN A 189 -6.95 -32.97 -12.18
CA GLN A 189 -7.56 -33.45 -10.94
C GLN A 189 -8.82 -32.64 -10.59
N GLU A 190 -9.78 -33.30 -9.95
CA GLU A 190 -11.04 -32.67 -9.56
C GLU A 190 -10.86 -31.85 -8.28
N SER A 191 -11.36 -30.61 -8.27
CA SER A 191 -11.44 -29.79 -7.06
C SER A 191 -12.34 -30.44 -6.00
N PRO A 192 -12.16 -30.16 -4.70
CA PRO A 192 -11.19 -29.21 -4.13
C PRO A 192 -9.75 -29.71 -4.14
N ARG A 193 -8.81 -28.77 -3.99
CA ARG A 193 -7.37 -28.98 -3.78
C ARG A 193 -7.01 -28.56 -2.36
N LEU A 194 -6.43 -29.46 -1.58
CA LEU A 194 -5.99 -29.19 -0.22
C LEU A 194 -4.48 -29.39 -0.05
N ILE A 195 -3.83 -28.47 0.66
CA ILE A 195 -2.44 -28.59 1.11
C ILE A 195 -2.20 -27.68 2.32
N ALA A 196 -1.39 -28.11 3.29
CA ALA A 196 -0.87 -27.19 4.30
C ALA A 196 0.63 -26.95 4.09
N ARG A 197 1.11 -25.79 4.54
CA ARG A 197 2.53 -25.44 4.55
C ARG A 197 2.93 -24.88 5.90
N SER A 198 3.96 -25.45 6.50
CA SER A 198 4.62 -24.95 7.71
C SER A 198 5.98 -24.35 7.38
N LYS A 199 6.33 -23.25 8.04
CA LYS A 199 7.64 -22.59 7.91
C LYS A 199 8.32 -22.55 9.28
N PHE A 200 9.19 -23.52 9.53
CA PHE A 200 10.01 -23.55 10.74
C PHE A 200 11.47 -23.17 10.45
N PRO A 201 12.21 -22.71 11.47
CA PRO A 201 13.66 -22.73 11.43
C PRO A 201 14.20 -24.15 11.24
N THR A 202 15.46 -24.26 10.81
CA THR A 202 16.17 -25.54 10.78
C THR A 202 16.23 -26.15 12.20
N HIS A 203 15.73 -27.37 12.35
CA HIS A 203 15.63 -28.07 13.63
C HIS A 203 16.12 -29.52 13.53
N HIS A 204 16.51 -30.10 14.66
CA HIS A 204 16.96 -31.49 14.77
C HIS A 204 15.94 -32.29 15.57
N LEU A 205 15.53 -33.44 15.03
CA LEU A 205 14.71 -34.41 15.74
C LEU A 205 15.59 -35.50 16.34
N GLN A 206 15.55 -35.64 17.66
CA GLN A 206 16.34 -36.66 18.36
C GLN A 206 15.88 -38.10 18.06
N LYS A 207 14.59 -38.26 17.75
CA LYS A 207 13.93 -39.56 17.55
C LYS A 207 14.47 -40.32 16.35
N ASP A 208 14.81 -39.62 15.27
CA ASP A 208 15.38 -40.19 14.03
C ASP A 208 16.79 -39.65 13.71
N ASP A 209 17.37 -38.86 14.63
CA ASP A 209 18.68 -38.22 14.50
C ASP A 209 18.85 -37.42 13.19
N THR A 210 17.79 -36.76 12.73
CA THR A 210 17.77 -36.04 11.46
C THR A 210 17.62 -34.53 11.64
N THR A 211 18.35 -33.76 10.82
CA THR A 211 18.20 -32.30 10.70
C THR A 211 17.31 -31.96 9.51
N TYR A 212 16.25 -31.20 9.76
CA TYR A 212 15.28 -30.75 8.77
C TYR A 212 15.49 -29.30 8.39
N GLN A 213 15.26 -28.95 7.12
CA GLN A 213 15.48 -27.60 6.62
C GLN A 213 14.45 -26.58 7.14
N GLY A 214 13.27 -27.05 7.57
CA GLY A 214 12.27 -26.24 8.25
C GLY A 214 10.91 -26.16 7.54
N ALA A 215 10.92 -26.09 6.21
CA ALA A 215 9.69 -26.14 5.41
C ALA A 215 9.03 -27.52 5.46
N GLY A 216 7.72 -27.55 5.68
CA GLY A 216 6.91 -28.76 5.77
C GLY A 216 5.59 -28.64 5.03
N TRP A 217 5.04 -29.78 4.61
CA TRP A 217 3.78 -29.85 3.89
C TRP A 217 2.87 -30.97 4.41
N LEU A 218 1.63 -30.65 4.77
CA LEU A 218 0.58 -31.67 4.92
C LEU A 218 0.06 -31.99 3.53
N CYS A 219 0.42 -33.17 3.04
CA CYS A 219 0.30 -33.50 1.63
C CYS A 219 0.18 -35.02 1.42
N GLN A 220 0.06 -35.45 0.16
CA GLN A 220 0.27 -36.83 -0.24
C GLN A 220 1.70 -36.97 -0.81
N PRO A 221 2.67 -37.58 -0.11
CA PRO A 221 4.02 -37.72 -0.64
C PRO A 221 4.07 -38.70 -1.81
N VAL A 222 4.62 -38.27 -2.95
CA VAL A 222 4.76 -39.09 -4.15
C VAL A 222 6.22 -39.29 -4.51
N LYS A 223 6.57 -40.51 -4.90
CA LYS A 223 7.91 -40.86 -5.37
C LYS A 223 8.00 -40.65 -6.89
N THR A 224 8.84 -39.72 -7.31
CA THR A 224 9.19 -39.46 -8.71
C THR A 224 10.61 -39.93 -9.02
N ASP A 225 11.04 -39.74 -10.27
CA ASP A 225 12.41 -40.01 -10.70
C ASP A 225 13.43 -39.10 -9.98
N ASP A 226 13.01 -37.89 -9.58
CA ASP A 226 13.85 -36.90 -8.89
C ASP A 226 13.83 -37.01 -7.36
N GLY A 227 12.97 -37.85 -6.79
CA GLY A 227 12.90 -38.11 -5.36
C GLY A 227 11.48 -38.15 -4.80
N LEU A 228 11.36 -38.04 -3.47
CA LEU A 228 10.07 -37.82 -2.82
C LEU A 228 9.71 -36.34 -2.91
N ARG A 229 8.47 -36.06 -3.32
CA ARG A 229 7.92 -34.70 -3.36
C ARG A 229 6.56 -34.63 -2.68
N PRO A 230 6.19 -33.49 -2.08
CA PRO A 230 4.83 -33.27 -1.61
C PRO A 230 3.89 -33.01 -2.80
N GLU A 231 2.72 -33.66 -2.79
CA GLU A 231 1.64 -33.42 -3.76
C GLU A 231 0.37 -33.02 -3.01
N SER A 232 -0.41 -32.09 -3.57
CA SER A 232 -1.69 -31.69 -2.97
C SER A 232 -2.66 -32.86 -2.92
N ILE A 233 -3.59 -32.80 -1.97
CA ILE A 233 -4.70 -33.75 -1.87
C ILE A 233 -5.87 -33.19 -2.70
N TRP A 234 -6.64 -34.06 -3.35
CA TRP A 234 -7.69 -33.64 -4.30
C TRP A 234 -9.01 -34.37 -4.10
N GLY A 235 -10.09 -33.76 -4.61
CA GLY A 235 -11.43 -34.34 -4.69
C GLY A 235 -11.99 -34.73 -3.33
N GLU A 236 -12.62 -35.89 -3.26
CA GLU A 236 -13.30 -36.40 -2.05
C GLU A 236 -12.39 -36.47 -0.82
N ASN A 237 -11.12 -36.87 -1.00
CA ASN A 237 -10.16 -36.92 0.12
C ASN A 237 -9.85 -35.51 0.64
N ALA A 238 -9.74 -34.53 -0.25
CA ALA A 238 -9.53 -33.13 0.15
C ALA A 238 -10.76 -32.58 0.87
N SER A 239 -11.97 -32.88 0.39
CA SER A 239 -13.23 -32.47 1.04
C SER A 239 -13.34 -33.00 2.47
N GLN A 240 -13.03 -34.28 2.70
CA GLN A 240 -13.11 -34.90 4.02
C GLN A 240 -12.10 -34.29 5.02
N ILE A 241 -10.88 -34.05 4.57
CA ILE A 241 -9.86 -33.40 5.40
C ILE A 241 -10.24 -31.94 5.66
N ALA A 242 -10.80 -31.24 4.66
CA ALA A 242 -11.24 -29.86 4.82
C ALA A 242 -12.35 -29.72 5.88
N GLU A 243 -13.31 -30.64 5.90
CA GLU A 243 -14.39 -30.68 6.90
C GLU A 243 -13.82 -30.87 8.32
N GLN A 244 -12.89 -31.82 8.51
CA GLN A 244 -12.22 -32.04 9.81
C GLN A 244 -11.39 -30.84 10.27
N LEU A 245 -10.80 -30.11 9.33
CA LEU A 245 -10.00 -28.93 9.62
C LEU A 245 -10.85 -27.66 9.74
N HIS A 246 -12.17 -27.73 9.57
CA HIS A 246 -13.08 -26.56 9.52
C HIS A 246 -12.73 -25.55 8.41
N ILE A 247 -12.14 -25.99 7.29
CA ILE A 247 -11.78 -25.16 6.13
C ILE A 247 -12.55 -25.56 4.86
N ASP A 248 -13.65 -26.29 5.01
CA ASP A 248 -14.55 -26.55 3.90
C ASP A 248 -15.09 -25.24 3.31
N ARG A 249 -15.34 -25.27 2.00
CA ARG A 249 -15.78 -24.11 1.23
C ARG A 249 -16.83 -24.51 0.20
N PRO A 250 -17.68 -23.58 -0.27
CA PRO A 250 -18.59 -23.86 -1.36
C PRO A 250 -17.82 -24.23 -2.64
N ALA A 251 -18.48 -25.00 -3.52
CA ALA A 251 -17.94 -25.42 -4.82
C ALA A 251 -17.96 -24.27 -5.86
N VAL A 252 -17.41 -23.12 -5.48
CA VAL A 252 -17.21 -21.92 -6.30
C VAL A 252 -15.73 -21.58 -6.32
N SER A 253 -15.24 -21.04 -7.44
CA SER A 253 -13.81 -20.82 -7.64
C SER A 253 -13.23 -19.87 -6.59
N GLY A 254 -12.02 -20.19 -6.12
CA GLY A 254 -11.22 -19.41 -5.21
C GLY A 254 -10.45 -20.26 -4.19
N THR A 255 -9.92 -19.62 -3.16
CA THR A 255 -9.05 -20.22 -2.14
C THR A 255 -9.47 -19.80 -0.74
N SER A 256 -9.48 -20.76 0.18
CA SER A 256 -9.59 -20.54 1.62
C SER A 256 -8.22 -20.80 2.23
N ALA A 257 -7.66 -19.83 2.96
CA ALA A 257 -6.38 -19.89 3.63
C ALA A 257 -6.59 -19.76 5.15
N MET A 258 -6.27 -20.80 5.89
CA MET A 258 -6.43 -20.87 7.34
C MET A 258 -5.12 -20.61 8.04
N VAL A 259 -5.05 -19.50 8.77
CA VAL A 259 -3.97 -19.14 9.68
C VAL A 259 -4.20 -19.87 11.01
N ILE A 260 -3.34 -20.84 11.31
CA ILE A 260 -3.44 -21.62 12.55
C ILE A 260 -2.87 -20.82 13.70
N GLU A 261 -3.63 -20.76 14.79
CA GLU A 261 -3.29 -20.02 15.99
C GLU A 261 -3.01 -18.54 15.67
N PHE A 262 -4.04 -17.87 15.15
CA PHE A 262 -3.98 -16.47 14.76
C PHE A 262 -3.52 -15.59 15.92
N GLN A 263 -2.50 -14.78 15.64
CA GLN A 263 -1.92 -13.79 16.55
C GLN A 263 -1.41 -12.59 15.76
N ASP A 264 -1.63 -11.39 16.29
CA ASP A 264 -0.95 -10.18 15.81
C ASP A 264 0.47 -10.17 16.40
N PRO A 265 1.54 -10.26 15.57
CA PRO A 265 2.92 -10.31 16.05
C PRO A 265 3.41 -8.98 16.64
N THR A 266 2.68 -7.88 16.44
CA THR A 266 3.03 -6.55 16.99
C THR A 266 2.49 -6.34 18.41
N ARG A 267 1.62 -7.23 18.88
CA ARG A 267 0.96 -7.12 20.19
C ARG A 267 1.53 -8.11 21.19
N ASP A 268 1.86 -7.62 22.38
CA ASP A 268 2.32 -8.46 23.50
C ASP A 268 1.20 -9.35 24.07
N GLU A 269 -0.03 -8.84 24.04
CA GLU A 269 -1.23 -9.52 24.52
C GLU A 269 -2.13 -9.92 23.35
N ARG A 270 -2.86 -11.03 23.53
CA ARG A 270 -3.81 -11.51 22.52
C ARG A 270 -5.08 -10.64 22.61
N PRO A 271 -5.39 -9.81 21.61
CA PRO A 271 -6.57 -8.94 21.63
C PRO A 271 -7.87 -9.76 21.62
N ASP A 272 -8.99 -9.13 21.97
CA ASP A 272 -10.32 -9.74 21.85
C ASP A 272 -10.66 -9.98 20.37
N ILE A 273 -11.47 -10.99 20.05
CA ILE A 273 -11.77 -11.31 18.64
C ILE A 273 -12.61 -10.21 18.01
N GLU A 274 -13.52 -9.66 18.78
CA GLU A 274 -14.48 -8.64 18.42
C GLU A 274 -13.76 -7.32 18.09
N ASP A 275 -12.77 -6.95 18.91
CA ASP A 275 -11.90 -5.79 18.63
C ASP A 275 -11.13 -5.98 17.30
N VAL A 276 -10.52 -7.14 17.10
CA VAL A 276 -9.79 -7.44 15.84
C VAL A 276 -10.75 -7.49 14.65
N ALA A 277 -11.95 -8.02 14.81
CA ALA A 277 -12.95 -8.08 13.75
C ALA A 277 -13.38 -6.68 13.32
N GLN A 278 -13.58 -5.75 14.27
CA GLN A 278 -13.86 -4.35 13.95
C GLN A 278 -12.66 -3.68 13.26
N GLU A 279 -11.43 -3.92 13.72
CA GLU A 279 -10.22 -3.44 13.03
C GLU A 279 -10.14 -3.96 11.58
N PHE A 280 -10.54 -5.21 11.34
CA PHE A 280 -10.59 -5.79 10.00
C PHE A 280 -11.63 -5.11 9.11
N VAL A 281 -12.82 -4.78 9.65
CA VAL A 281 -13.84 -4.00 8.94
C VAL A 281 -13.30 -2.61 8.61
N ASP A 282 -12.72 -1.92 9.59
CA ASP A 282 -12.20 -0.57 9.44
C ASP A 282 -11.08 -0.51 8.39
N ALA A 283 -10.12 -1.43 8.46
CA ALA A 283 -9.02 -1.56 7.50
C ALA A 283 -9.53 -1.91 6.09
N SER A 284 -10.52 -2.81 5.99
CA SER A 284 -11.14 -3.18 4.72
C SER A 284 -11.75 -1.97 4.02
N VAL A 285 -12.54 -1.16 4.74
CA VAL A 285 -13.16 0.04 4.16
C VAL A 285 -12.10 1.12 3.91
N LYS A 286 -11.17 1.35 4.85
CA LYS A 286 -10.10 2.35 4.70
C LYS A 286 -9.31 2.15 3.41
N TYR A 287 -8.94 0.93 3.07
CA TYR A 287 -8.12 0.69 1.87
C TYR A 287 -8.92 0.33 0.63
N PHE A 288 -10.10 -0.28 0.74
CA PHE A 288 -10.81 -0.81 -0.42
C PHE A 288 -12.18 -0.18 -0.65
N TRP A 289 -12.52 0.93 0.02
CA TRP A 289 -13.77 1.65 -0.27
C TRP A 289 -14.00 1.94 -1.76
N PRO A 290 -12.99 2.22 -2.63
CA PRO A 290 -13.27 2.43 -4.05
C PRO A 290 -13.79 1.16 -4.74
N ALA A 291 -13.23 -0.01 -4.43
CA ALA A 291 -13.68 -1.29 -4.97
C ALA A 291 -15.04 -1.71 -4.39
N ILE A 292 -15.24 -1.52 -3.07
CA ILE A 292 -16.51 -1.77 -2.38
C ILE A 292 -17.62 -0.91 -2.98
N TYR A 293 -17.38 0.41 -3.10
CA TYR A 293 -18.34 1.36 -3.65
C TYR A 293 -18.74 1.05 -5.10
N ARG A 294 -17.80 0.55 -5.92
CA ARG A 294 -18.09 0.15 -7.31
C ARG A 294 -18.80 -1.19 -7.41
N GLY A 295 -18.91 -1.96 -6.32
CA GLY A 295 -19.44 -3.32 -6.33
C GLY A 295 -18.49 -4.31 -7.02
N ASP A 296 -17.18 -4.01 -7.03
CA ASP A 296 -16.15 -4.92 -7.55
C ASP A 296 -15.65 -5.89 -6.46
N LEU A 297 -15.80 -5.52 -5.19
CA LEU A 297 -15.30 -6.27 -4.04
C LEU A 297 -16.34 -6.25 -2.91
N GLU A 298 -16.72 -7.43 -2.42
CA GLU A 298 -17.59 -7.60 -1.25
C GLU A 298 -16.80 -8.25 -0.12
N ILE A 299 -16.86 -7.69 1.09
CA ILE A 299 -16.06 -8.17 2.22
C ILE A 299 -16.96 -8.42 3.43
N THR A 300 -16.81 -9.59 4.02
CA THR A 300 -17.51 -10.01 5.24
C THR A 300 -16.50 -10.42 6.31
N VAL A 301 -16.76 -10.03 7.56
CA VAL A 301 -16.01 -10.47 8.74
C VAL A 301 -16.97 -11.25 9.65
N GLU A 302 -16.62 -12.50 9.96
CA GLU A 302 -17.42 -13.43 10.76
C GLU A 302 -16.66 -13.76 12.05
N THR A 303 -17.31 -13.57 13.20
CA THR A 303 -16.85 -14.02 14.51
C THR A 303 -17.83 -15.09 15.04
N PRO A 304 -17.51 -15.76 16.16
CA PRO A 304 -18.47 -16.66 16.81
C PRO A 304 -19.78 -15.97 17.23
N GLU A 305 -19.75 -14.65 17.49
CA GLU A 305 -20.90 -13.89 17.98
C GLU A 305 -21.67 -13.16 16.87
N GLU A 306 -20.98 -12.66 15.83
CA GLU A 306 -21.59 -11.81 14.81
C GLU A 306 -20.99 -11.94 13.41
N THR A 307 -21.72 -11.38 12.44
CA THR A 307 -21.28 -11.25 11.05
C THR A 307 -21.44 -9.80 10.63
N MET A 308 -20.34 -9.21 10.17
CA MET A 308 -20.23 -7.79 9.82
C MET A 308 -19.89 -7.68 8.33
N ALA A 309 -20.56 -6.78 7.62
CA ALA A 309 -20.19 -6.43 6.25
C ALA A 309 -19.34 -5.17 6.27
N ALA A 310 -18.24 -5.15 5.51
CA ALA A 310 -17.46 -3.92 5.33
C ALA A 310 -18.15 -3.05 4.27
N ASP A 311 -18.99 -2.14 4.74
CA ASP A 311 -19.71 -1.19 3.89
C ASP A 311 -19.09 0.21 4.01
N VAL A 312 -19.13 1.00 2.95
CA VAL A 312 -18.61 2.38 2.99
C VAL A 312 -19.33 3.27 4.00
N GLU A 313 -20.57 2.93 4.39
CA GLU A 313 -21.33 3.60 5.45
C GLU A 313 -20.87 3.19 6.86
N SER A 314 -20.15 2.07 7.01
CA SER A 314 -19.69 1.56 8.32
C SER A 314 -18.54 2.38 8.92
N VAL A 315 -17.77 3.10 8.09
CA VAL A 315 -16.65 3.96 8.52
C VAL A 315 -16.93 5.42 8.16
N PRO A 316 -17.47 6.24 9.10
CA PRO A 316 -17.86 7.62 8.83
C PRO A 316 -16.75 8.51 8.24
N ALA A 317 -15.48 8.25 8.61
CA ALA A 317 -14.32 8.97 8.11
C ALA A 317 -14.09 8.81 6.59
N ILE A 318 -14.68 7.78 5.97
CA ILE A 318 -14.53 7.50 4.54
C ILE A 318 -15.64 8.15 3.70
N ARG A 319 -16.79 8.48 4.30
CA ARG A 319 -17.94 9.08 3.60
C ARG A 319 -17.56 10.26 2.69
N PRO A 320 -16.77 11.26 3.13
CA PRO A 320 -16.45 12.40 2.28
C PRO A 320 -15.68 12.04 1.00
N PHE A 321 -14.82 11.02 1.05
CA PHE A 321 -14.08 10.52 -0.11
C PHE A 321 -15.01 9.83 -1.11
N VAL A 322 -15.96 9.04 -0.60
CA VAL A 322 -16.98 8.39 -1.43
C VAL A 322 -17.84 9.44 -2.14
N GLU A 323 -18.27 10.49 -1.45
CA GLU A 323 -19.06 11.58 -2.04
C GLU A 323 -18.26 12.36 -3.10
N ALA A 324 -16.98 12.64 -2.83
CA ALA A 324 -16.08 13.27 -3.80
C ALA A 324 -15.92 12.42 -5.06
N TYR A 325 -15.77 11.11 -4.90
CA TYR A 325 -15.62 10.16 -6.01
C TYR A 325 -16.92 9.94 -6.79
N GLU A 326 -18.06 9.79 -6.11
CA GLU A 326 -19.38 9.65 -6.72
C GLU A 326 -19.66 10.83 -7.67
N ARG A 327 -19.40 12.05 -7.20
CA ARG A 327 -19.66 13.28 -7.95
C ARG A 327 -18.45 13.76 -8.76
N ARG A 328 -17.44 12.90 -8.96
CA ARG A 328 -16.18 13.29 -9.61
C ARG A 328 -16.39 13.86 -11.01
N SER A 329 -17.40 13.44 -11.76
CA SER A 329 -17.68 13.93 -13.12
C SER A 329 -18.42 15.27 -13.17
N THR A 330 -18.54 15.96 -12.03
CA THR A 330 -19.10 17.32 -11.96
C THR A 330 -18.36 18.30 -12.89
N ASP A 331 -19.12 19.22 -13.47
CA ASP A 331 -18.59 20.37 -14.22
C ASP A 331 -18.17 21.52 -13.29
N ALA A 332 -18.44 21.41 -11.98
CA ALA A 332 -18.03 22.42 -11.01
C ALA A 332 -16.50 22.42 -10.87
N GLN A 333 -15.91 23.60 -11.05
CA GLN A 333 -14.45 23.81 -10.97
C GLN A 333 -14.01 24.52 -9.68
N THR A 334 -14.96 24.93 -8.84
CA THR A 334 -14.67 25.62 -7.58
C THR A 334 -15.62 25.15 -6.50
N LEU A 335 -15.11 25.04 -5.28
CA LEU A 335 -15.89 24.79 -4.08
C LEU A 335 -16.47 26.11 -3.58
N VAL A 336 -17.73 26.17 -3.18
CA VAL A 336 -18.34 27.41 -2.67
C VAL A 336 -18.92 27.19 -1.27
N ASN A 337 -19.77 26.18 -1.10
CA ASN A 337 -20.45 25.84 0.14
C ASN A 337 -19.92 24.53 0.73
N PRO A 338 -20.00 24.33 2.05
CA PRO A 338 -19.70 23.04 2.67
C PRO A 338 -20.49 21.89 2.03
N GLY A 339 -19.82 20.79 1.73
CA GLY A 339 -20.38 19.63 1.03
C GLY A 339 -20.38 19.72 -0.50
N ASP A 340 -20.07 20.89 -1.10
CA ASP A 340 -19.89 21.00 -2.55
C ASP A 340 -18.76 20.09 -3.03
N VAL A 341 -18.91 19.53 -4.23
CA VAL A 341 -17.87 18.73 -4.91
C VAL A 341 -17.49 19.41 -6.21
N ALA A 342 -16.20 19.53 -6.46
CA ALA A 342 -15.62 20.06 -7.68
C ALA A 342 -14.50 19.15 -8.18
N GLY A 343 -14.21 19.16 -9.47
CA GLY A 343 -13.19 18.27 -10.03
C GLY A 343 -12.62 18.72 -11.37
N LEU A 344 -11.44 18.21 -11.69
CA LEU A 344 -10.68 18.54 -12.89
C LEU A 344 -9.76 17.38 -13.30
N ASP A 345 -9.39 17.36 -14.57
CA ASP A 345 -8.48 16.35 -15.12
C ASP A 345 -7.04 16.86 -15.03
N ILE A 346 -6.19 16.09 -14.37
CA ILE A 346 -4.75 16.35 -14.25
C ILE A 346 -4.04 15.62 -15.39
N PRO A 347 -3.42 16.32 -16.35
CA PRO A 347 -2.69 15.66 -17.44
C PRO A 347 -1.45 14.93 -16.92
N ILE A 348 -1.16 13.75 -17.50
CA ILE A 348 0.06 12.99 -17.26
C ILE A 348 0.68 12.59 -18.61
N ASN A 349 1.95 12.92 -18.78
CA ASN A 349 2.73 12.57 -19.97
C ASN A 349 3.64 11.40 -19.63
N LEU A 350 3.27 10.22 -20.11
CA LEU A 350 4.03 9.00 -19.85
C LEU A 350 5.25 8.94 -20.78
N PRO A 351 6.42 8.46 -20.30
CA PRO A 351 7.53 8.15 -21.19
C PRO A 351 7.17 6.94 -22.09
N PRO A 352 7.85 6.74 -23.23
CA PRO A 352 7.72 5.51 -24.01
C PRO A 352 8.09 4.27 -23.20
N ARG A 353 7.55 3.12 -23.60
CA ARG A 353 7.89 1.82 -23.01
C ARG A 353 9.35 1.44 -23.30
N ALA A 354 9.90 0.55 -22.49
CA ALA A 354 11.28 0.07 -22.61
C ALA A 354 11.59 -0.59 -23.97
N ASP A 355 10.58 -1.15 -24.63
CA ASP A 355 10.68 -1.72 -25.98
C ASP A 355 10.68 -0.68 -27.11
N GLY A 356 10.51 0.62 -26.79
CA GLY A 356 10.44 1.71 -27.76
C GLY A 356 9.02 2.08 -28.20
N SER A 357 7.99 1.40 -27.71
CA SER A 357 6.60 1.73 -28.04
C SER A 357 6.21 3.06 -27.39
N GLU A 358 5.66 3.96 -28.20
CA GLU A 358 5.08 5.22 -27.72
C GLU A 358 3.87 4.95 -26.79
N THR A 359 3.72 5.79 -25.78
CA THR A 359 2.60 5.75 -24.84
C THR A 359 1.60 6.87 -25.16
N PRO A 360 0.29 6.63 -25.01
CA PRO A 360 -0.71 7.68 -25.20
C PRO A 360 -0.63 8.74 -24.10
N ASP A 361 -0.98 9.98 -24.43
CA ASP A 361 -1.22 11.03 -23.44
C ASP A 361 -2.40 10.62 -22.54
N GLY A 362 -2.26 10.85 -21.23
CA GLY A 362 -3.26 10.46 -20.24
C GLY A 362 -3.64 11.57 -19.28
N SER A 363 -4.58 11.25 -18.42
CA SER A 363 -4.97 12.11 -17.31
C SER A 363 -5.42 11.28 -16.12
N VAL A 364 -5.35 11.86 -14.93
CA VAL A 364 -6.00 11.34 -13.72
C VAL A 364 -7.10 12.32 -13.30
N ARG A 365 -8.16 11.84 -12.63
CA ARG A 365 -9.25 12.72 -12.18
C ARG A 365 -9.00 13.15 -10.74
N LEU A 366 -8.83 14.45 -10.53
CA LEU A 366 -8.85 15.05 -9.20
C LEU A 366 -10.28 15.52 -8.90
N SER A 367 -10.83 15.12 -7.77
CA SER A 367 -12.09 15.64 -7.22
C SER A 367 -11.92 15.95 -5.75
N ALA A 368 -12.52 17.04 -5.28
CA ALA A 368 -12.49 17.41 -3.87
C ALA A 368 -13.88 17.79 -3.38
N GLN A 369 -14.17 17.45 -2.13
CA GLN A 369 -15.33 17.94 -1.38
C GLN A 369 -14.88 19.00 -0.37
N LEU A 370 -15.61 20.11 -0.26
CA LEU A 370 -15.38 21.07 0.83
C LEU A 370 -15.93 20.50 2.15
N ALA A 371 -15.10 20.45 3.18
CA ALA A 371 -15.46 19.86 4.47
C ALA A 371 -16.68 20.56 5.09
N SER A 372 -17.54 19.75 5.70
CA SER A 372 -18.74 20.15 6.44
C SER A 372 -18.54 19.93 7.95
N PRO A 373 -19.19 20.72 8.83
CA PRO A 373 -19.17 20.46 10.27
C PRO A 373 -19.75 19.10 10.72
N ALA A 374 -20.38 18.35 9.80
CA ALA A 374 -20.91 17.02 10.05
C ALA A 374 -19.95 15.89 9.64
N ASP A 375 -18.79 16.24 9.07
CA ASP A 375 -17.76 15.28 8.66
C ASP A 375 -16.83 14.97 9.83
N ASP A 376 -16.32 13.74 9.82
CA ASP A 376 -15.24 13.31 10.70
C ASP A 376 -13.92 13.96 10.26
N ASP A 377 -13.09 14.41 11.20
CA ASP A 377 -11.87 15.17 10.92
C ASP A 377 -10.60 14.31 10.82
N SER A 378 -10.69 12.97 10.93
CA SER A 378 -9.54 12.06 10.94
C SER A 378 -8.64 12.17 9.71
N TYR A 379 -9.21 12.42 8.54
CA TYR A 379 -8.48 12.56 7.26
C TYR A 379 -8.67 13.94 6.62
N LEU A 380 -8.88 14.96 7.44
CA LEU A 380 -9.06 16.32 6.95
C LEU A 380 -7.86 16.73 6.07
N ASN A 381 -8.14 17.37 4.94
CA ASN A 381 -7.17 17.84 3.95
C ASN A 381 -6.31 16.74 3.30
N ASN A 382 -6.72 15.48 3.40
CA ASN A 382 -6.05 14.38 2.70
C ASN A 382 -6.67 14.14 1.32
N VAL A 383 -5.85 13.60 0.42
CA VAL A 383 -6.26 13.17 -0.92
C VAL A 383 -6.06 11.65 -1.04
N ALA A 384 -7.14 10.88 -1.14
CA ALA A 384 -7.07 9.45 -1.37
C ALA A 384 -6.61 9.15 -2.80
N LEU A 385 -5.51 8.44 -2.95
CA LEU A 385 -4.92 8.07 -4.24
C LEU A 385 -5.23 6.60 -4.57
N PHE A 386 -5.86 6.32 -5.71
CA PHE A 386 -6.08 4.94 -6.15
C PHE A 386 -6.16 4.80 -7.67
N ARG A 387 -5.90 3.59 -8.15
CA ARG A 387 -6.05 3.18 -9.55
C ARG A 387 -7.19 2.17 -9.75
N GLY A 388 -7.27 1.56 -10.93
CA GLY A 388 -8.31 0.60 -11.35
C GLY A 388 -8.57 -0.53 -10.36
N ALA A 389 -7.53 -1.07 -9.72
CA ALA A 389 -7.69 -2.09 -8.68
C ALA A 389 -8.61 -1.64 -7.52
N GLY A 390 -8.79 -0.35 -7.29
CA GLY A 390 -9.69 0.16 -6.25
C GLY A 390 -9.14 0.00 -4.84
N MET A 391 -7.83 -0.22 -4.70
CA MET A 391 -7.10 -0.07 -3.44
C MET A 391 -6.58 1.37 -3.33
N VAL A 392 -6.81 2.00 -2.18
CA VAL A 392 -6.20 3.26 -1.79
C VAL A 392 -4.74 3.00 -1.45
N VAL A 393 -3.86 3.58 -2.27
CA VAL A 393 -2.41 3.51 -2.10
C VAL A 393 -1.97 4.40 -0.95
N LYS A 394 -2.46 5.64 -0.93
CA LYS A 394 -2.08 6.64 0.09
C LYS A 394 -3.22 7.61 0.35
N TYR A 395 -3.39 7.98 1.61
CA TYR A 395 -4.07 9.21 2.00
C TYR A 395 -3.02 10.32 2.02
N TYR A 396 -2.93 11.08 0.94
CA TYR A 396 -1.87 12.06 0.74
C TYR A 396 -2.23 13.37 1.43
N ASP A 397 -1.58 13.66 2.56
CA ASP A 397 -1.80 14.88 3.33
C ASP A 397 -1.46 16.12 2.50
N GLN A 398 -2.45 17.00 2.35
CA GLN A 398 -2.37 18.28 1.66
C GLN A 398 -2.87 19.44 2.55
N SER A 399 -2.66 19.33 3.86
CA SER A 399 -3.00 20.37 4.83
C SER A 399 -2.36 21.72 4.50
N ARG A 400 -1.15 21.73 3.92
CA ARG A 400 -0.46 22.96 3.46
C ARG A 400 -1.18 23.68 2.30
N VAL A 401 -2.07 22.98 1.58
CA VAL A 401 -2.87 23.56 0.48
C VAL A 401 -4.17 24.21 0.98
N ALA A 402 -4.67 23.79 2.16
CA ALA A 402 -5.85 24.40 2.74
C ALA A 402 -5.57 25.88 3.07
N TYR A 403 -6.49 26.76 2.65
CA TYR A 403 -6.36 28.20 2.88
C TYR A 403 -7.46 28.70 3.82
N GLY A 404 -7.07 29.23 4.98
CA GLY A 404 -8.00 29.64 6.04
C GLY A 404 -8.84 28.45 6.53
N ASP A 405 -10.14 28.68 6.75
CA ASP A 405 -11.05 27.63 7.25
C ASP A 405 -11.61 26.72 6.13
N ARG A 406 -10.95 26.64 4.96
CA ARG A 406 -11.44 25.91 3.79
C ARG A 406 -10.84 24.51 3.70
N ASN A 407 -11.15 23.70 4.69
CA ASN A 407 -10.72 22.30 4.71
C ASN A 407 -11.49 21.47 3.68
N PHE A 408 -10.91 20.36 3.24
CA PHE A 408 -11.46 19.52 2.17
C PHE A 408 -11.13 18.04 2.35
N PHE A 409 -11.76 17.20 1.53
CA PHE A 409 -11.42 15.79 1.32
C PHE A 409 -11.24 15.55 -0.18
N GLY A 410 -10.08 15.05 -0.59
CA GLY A 410 -9.71 14.89 -2.00
C GLY A 410 -9.67 13.44 -2.45
N VAL A 411 -9.90 13.21 -3.73
CA VAL A 411 -9.74 11.91 -4.39
C VAL A 411 -8.98 12.11 -5.70
N VAL A 412 -7.99 11.25 -5.94
CA VAL A 412 -7.40 11.05 -7.26
C VAL A 412 -7.76 9.65 -7.75
N ALA A 413 -8.67 9.62 -8.72
CA ALA A 413 -9.02 8.40 -9.44
C ALA A 413 -8.15 8.32 -10.71
N ALA A 414 -7.22 7.37 -10.72
CA ALA A 414 -6.29 7.15 -11.81
C ALA A 414 -6.60 5.87 -12.60
N GLY A 415 -6.01 5.78 -13.79
CA GLY A 415 -6.10 4.58 -14.61
C GLY A 415 -7.54 4.15 -14.89
N GLU A 416 -7.82 2.85 -14.73
CA GLU A 416 -9.16 2.30 -15.02
C GLU A 416 -10.25 2.79 -14.04
N ALA A 417 -9.88 3.38 -12.89
CA ALA A 417 -10.83 3.96 -11.93
C ALA A 417 -11.31 5.36 -12.32
N ARG A 418 -10.64 6.03 -13.26
CA ARG A 418 -10.96 7.40 -13.66
C ARG A 418 -12.37 7.54 -14.30
N PRO A 419 -12.71 6.80 -15.38
CA PRO A 419 -13.99 6.98 -16.06
C PRO A 419 -15.18 6.43 -15.27
N GLU A 420 -16.39 6.90 -15.57
CA GLU A 420 -17.66 6.26 -15.13
C GLU A 420 -18.03 5.03 -15.95
N ARG A 421 -17.34 4.82 -17.07
CA ARG A 421 -17.66 3.84 -18.11
C ARG A 421 -16.38 3.14 -18.56
N VAL A 422 -16.44 2.47 -19.71
CA VAL A 422 -15.33 1.67 -20.25
C VAL A 422 -14.01 2.47 -20.30
N PRO A 423 -12.93 1.96 -19.67
CA PRO A 423 -11.59 2.54 -19.76
C PRO A 423 -11.07 2.64 -21.19
N THR A 424 -10.43 3.76 -21.50
CA THR A 424 -9.71 3.97 -22.77
C THR A 424 -8.33 3.31 -22.72
N ASP A 425 -7.66 3.17 -23.88
CA ASP A 425 -6.29 2.66 -23.94
C ASP A 425 -5.31 3.52 -23.12
N SER A 426 -5.59 4.83 -23.03
CA SER A 426 -4.83 5.74 -22.19
C SER A 426 -5.03 5.47 -20.69
N ASP A 427 -6.28 5.23 -20.27
CA ASP A 427 -6.58 4.85 -18.88
C ASP A 427 -5.86 3.55 -18.50
N ARG A 428 -5.84 2.56 -19.39
CA ARG A 428 -5.13 1.29 -19.19
C ARG A 428 -3.62 1.47 -19.08
N GLU A 429 -3.03 2.37 -19.88
CA GLU A 429 -1.59 2.64 -19.80
C GLU A 429 -1.22 3.40 -18.52
N VAL A 430 -2.05 4.36 -18.08
CA VAL A 430 -1.86 5.06 -16.80
C VAL A 430 -1.96 4.08 -15.64
N ASP A 431 -2.93 3.15 -15.68
CA ASP A 431 -3.06 2.09 -14.67
C ASP A 431 -1.81 1.22 -14.59
N ARG A 432 -1.32 0.76 -15.76
CA ARG A 432 -0.09 -0.03 -15.87
C ARG A 432 1.13 0.72 -15.34
N PHE A 433 1.29 1.99 -15.71
CA PHE A 433 2.39 2.83 -15.27
C PHE A 433 2.40 3.00 -13.75
N LEU A 434 1.26 3.37 -13.16
CA LEU A 434 1.15 3.59 -11.71
C LEU A 434 1.28 2.28 -10.94
N ARG A 435 0.78 1.15 -11.46
CA ARG A 435 1.01 -0.16 -10.85
C ARG A 435 2.50 -0.49 -10.77
N PHE A 436 3.28 -0.19 -11.81
CA PHE A 436 4.73 -0.36 -11.74
C PHE A 436 5.41 0.67 -10.84
N ALA A 437 4.78 1.81 -10.53
CA ALA A 437 5.27 2.79 -9.57
C ALA A 437 4.98 2.41 -8.11
N GLU A 438 4.20 1.35 -7.84
CA GLU A 438 3.91 0.89 -6.47
C GLU A 438 5.07 0.04 -5.94
N PRO A 439 5.64 0.37 -4.76
CA PRO A 439 6.62 -0.48 -4.06
C PRO A 439 5.93 -1.75 -3.52
N PRO A 440 6.68 -2.73 -2.99
CA PRO A 440 6.07 -3.96 -2.44
C PRO A 440 5.01 -3.72 -1.35
N GLU A 441 5.13 -2.64 -0.58
CA GLU A 441 4.17 -2.26 0.46
C GLU A 441 2.94 -1.56 -0.11
N HIS A 442 2.94 -1.24 -1.42
CA HIS A 442 1.86 -0.60 -2.17
C HIS A 442 1.33 0.73 -1.61
N ASP A 443 2.13 1.44 -0.81
CA ASP A 443 1.76 2.60 0.02
C ASP A 443 2.12 3.97 -0.61
N GLU A 444 2.84 3.96 -1.73
CA GLU A 444 3.21 5.16 -2.48
C GLU A 444 3.31 4.91 -3.98
N TRP A 445 3.24 5.97 -4.78
CA TRP A 445 3.64 5.95 -6.18
C TRP A 445 4.99 6.61 -6.35
N GLU A 446 6.03 5.81 -6.57
CA GLU A 446 7.41 6.25 -6.64
C GLU A 446 8.21 5.59 -7.78
N SER A 447 9.50 5.94 -7.88
CA SER A 447 10.39 5.40 -8.89
C SER A 447 10.95 4.02 -8.50
N THR A 448 10.16 2.97 -8.67
CA THR A 448 10.58 1.59 -8.40
C THR A 448 11.54 1.02 -9.47
N GLU A 449 12.14 -0.14 -9.17
CA GLU A 449 12.92 -0.91 -10.17
C GLU A 449 12.05 -1.42 -11.33
N ASN A 450 10.84 -1.90 -11.05
CA ASN A 450 9.92 -2.35 -12.10
C ASN A 450 9.57 -1.22 -13.08
N LEU A 451 9.35 -0.02 -12.57
CA LEU A 451 9.07 1.14 -13.41
C LEU A 451 10.24 1.45 -14.35
N ARG A 452 11.48 1.33 -13.84
CA ARG A 452 12.72 1.52 -14.61
C ARG A 452 12.94 0.42 -15.66
N GLU A 453 12.50 -0.81 -15.38
CA GLU A 453 12.55 -1.92 -16.34
C GLU A 453 11.53 -1.76 -17.47
N GLN A 454 10.35 -1.22 -17.18
CA GLN A 454 9.20 -1.19 -18.09
C GLN A 454 9.10 0.09 -18.95
N TYR A 455 9.70 1.19 -18.50
CA TYR A 455 9.63 2.50 -19.18
C TYR A 455 11.00 3.14 -19.40
N GLN A 456 11.09 3.98 -20.43
CA GLN A 456 12.28 4.79 -20.69
C GLN A 456 12.43 5.93 -19.68
N ARG A 457 13.62 6.56 -19.68
CA ARG A 457 13.91 7.72 -18.83
C ARG A 457 12.84 8.81 -18.99
N GLY A 458 12.40 9.37 -17.87
CA GLY A 458 11.32 10.36 -17.81
C GLY A 458 10.21 9.99 -16.83
N PHE A 459 10.13 8.73 -16.38
CA PHE A 459 9.13 8.24 -15.43
C PHE A 459 9.08 9.05 -14.12
N ARG A 460 10.24 9.42 -13.54
CA ARG A 460 10.28 10.22 -12.31
C ARG A 460 9.69 11.61 -12.53
N MET A 461 10.09 12.26 -13.62
CA MET A 461 9.55 13.56 -13.99
C MET A 461 8.05 13.50 -14.30
N ALA A 462 7.54 12.39 -14.84
CA ALA A 462 6.11 12.20 -15.06
C ALA A 462 5.33 12.18 -13.73
N LEU A 463 5.83 11.44 -12.72
CA LEU A 463 5.26 11.42 -11.37
C LEU A 463 5.35 12.80 -10.70
N ASP A 464 6.53 13.42 -10.70
CA ASP A 464 6.76 14.74 -10.09
C ASP A 464 5.84 15.82 -10.70
N ASN A 465 5.70 15.82 -12.04
CA ASN A 465 4.81 16.74 -12.74
C ASN A 465 3.33 16.46 -12.44
N MET A 466 2.92 15.20 -12.32
CA MET A 466 1.55 14.83 -11.96
C MET A 466 1.22 15.36 -10.56
N PHE A 467 2.05 15.10 -9.55
CA PHE A 467 1.84 15.58 -8.18
C PHE A 467 1.95 17.11 -8.07
N GLY A 468 2.86 17.75 -8.80
CA GLY A 468 2.91 19.21 -8.90
C GLY A 468 1.61 19.80 -9.46
N THR A 469 1.11 19.23 -10.56
CA THR A 469 -0.12 19.67 -11.21
C THR A 469 -1.36 19.38 -10.37
N LEU A 470 -1.36 18.27 -9.62
CA LEU A 470 -2.39 17.94 -8.63
C LEU A 470 -2.49 19.02 -7.57
N ARG A 471 -1.36 19.46 -6.98
CA ARG A 471 -1.34 20.53 -5.98
C ARG A 471 -1.88 21.85 -6.53
N ASP A 472 -1.50 22.19 -7.75
CA ASP A 472 -2.01 23.36 -8.47
C ASP A 472 -3.53 23.28 -8.70
N GLY A 473 -4.01 22.12 -9.14
CA GLY A 473 -5.44 21.86 -9.33
C GLY A 473 -6.22 21.91 -8.02
N LEU A 474 -5.67 21.38 -6.93
CA LEU A 474 -6.30 21.40 -5.62
C LEU A 474 -6.44 22.82 -5.07
N ARG A 475 -5.39 23.64 -5.19
CA ARG A 475 -5.44 25.09 -4.89
C ARG A 475 -6.54 25.78 -5.69
N HIS A 476 -6.67 25.45 -6.97
CA HIS A 476 -7.72 25.99 -7.82
C HIS A 476 -9.13 25.63 -7.31
N LEU A 477 -9.38 24.36 -6.99
CA LEU A 477 -10.68 23.91 -6.48
C LEU A 477 -11.08 24.61 -5.17
N ILE A 478 -10.12 24.82 -4.27
CA ILE A 478 -10.34 25.39 -2.93
C ILE A 478 -10.38 26.93 -2.96
N SER A 479 -9.92 27.56 -4.05
CA SER A 479 -9.96 29.01 -4.20
C SER A 479 -11.41 29.55 -4.08
N LYS A 480 -11.58 30.72 -3.45
CA LYS A 480 -12.89 31.38 -3.44
C LYS A 480 -13.18 31.83 -4.86
N GLY A 481 -14.24 31.28 -5.47
CA GLY A 481 -14.66 31.51 -6.87
C GLY A 481 -15.08 32.95 -7.23
N GLY A 482 -14.40 33.96 -6.69
CA GLY A 482 -14.54 35.38 -6.99
C GLY A 482 -13.21 36.12 -7.15
N ASN A 483 -12.05 35.52 -6.79
CA ASN A 483 -10.73 36.11 -7.05
C ASN A 483 -10.00 35.26 -8.10
N ASN A 484 -10.14 35.62 -9.38
CA ASN A 484 -9.23 35.13 -10.41
C ASN A 484 -7.79 35.64 -10.20
N ASP A 485 -7.60 36.64 -9.34
CA ASP A 485 -6.30 37.28 -9.06
C ASP A 485 -5.42 36.50 -8.06
N SER A 486 -5.89 35.36 -7.52
CA SER A 486 -5.08 34.51 -6.62
C SER A 486 -4.60 33.20 -7.26
N LEU A 487 -4.83 33.02 -8.56
CA LEU A 487 -4.38 31.84 -9.29
C LEU A 487 -3.11 32.22 -10.06
N SER A 488 -2.01 31.53 -9.81
CA SER A 488 -0.77 31.77 -10.56
C SER A 488 -1.00 31.53 -12.06
N ASP A 489 -0.30 32.27 -12.92
CA ASP A 489 -0.38 32.09 -14.38
C ASP A 489 -0.13 30.64 -14.81
N ASN A 490 0.64 29.88 -14.04
CA ASN A 490 0.85 28.44 -14.27
C ASN A 490 -0.43 27.61 -14.07
N VAL A 491 -1.25 27.92 -13.08
CA VAL A 491 -2.54 27.27 -12.82
C VAL A 491 -3.55 27.64 -13.92
N LEU A 492 -3.62 28.92 -14.30
CA LEU A 492 -4.51 29.42 -15.36
C LEU A 492 -4.14 28.88 -16.75
N ASN A 493 -2.84 28.72 -17.03
CA ASN A 493 -2.34 28.14 -18.28
C ASN A 493 -2.55 26.62 -18.36
N ARG A 494 -2.55 25.91 -17.23
CA ARG A 494 -2.82 24.46 -17.16
C ARG A 494 -4.33 24.15 -17.12
N PHE A 495 -5.14 25.05 -16.57
CA PHE A 495 -6.60 24.89 -16.43
C PHE A 495 -7.35 26.14 -16.93
N PRO A 496 -7.55 26.28 -18.26
CA PRO A 496 -8.23 27.45 -18.81
C PRO A 496 -9.72 27.47 -18.41
N ILE A 497 -10.14 28.54 -17.72
CA ILE A 497 -11.46 28.69 -17.07
C ILE A 497 -12.65 28.76 -18.05
N HIS A 498 -12.47 28.70 -19.38
CA HIS A 498 -13.58 28.78 -20.35
C HIS A 498 -13.46 27.73 -21.47
N GLY A 499 -14.38 26.75 -21.45
CA GLY A 499 -14.92 25.96 -22.57
C GLY A 499 -14.03 25.59 -23.77
N SER A 500 -13.83 24.27 -23.95
CA SER A 500 -13.47 23.59 -25.21
C SER A 500 -12.54 24.38 -26.15
N GLY A 501 -11.28 24.56 -25.73
CA GLY A 501 -10.19 25.01 -26.59
C GLY A 501 -9.00 24.08 -26.43
N ALA A 502 -8.40 23.64 -27.53
CA ALA A 502 -7.17 22.86 -27.50
C ALA A 502 -6.06 23.61 -26.71
N PRO A 503 -5.15 22.90 -26.03
CA PRO A 503 -4.02 23.53 -25.37
C PRO A 503 -3.28 24.39 -26.38
N ARG A 504 -3.10 25.68 -26.08
CA ARG A 504 -2.28 26.54 -26.92
C ARG A 504 -0.86 26.00 -26.91
N SER A 505 -0.30 25.81 -28.11
CA SER A 505 1.08 25.39 -28.29
C SER A 505 2.03 26.29 -27.49
N THR A 506 2.94 25.65 -26.77
CA THR A 506 4.09 26.23 -26.06
C THR A 506 4.98 27.07 -26.96
N VAL A 507 4.63 28.34 -27.20
CA VAL A 507 5.58 29.39 -27.62
C VAL A 507 5.07 30.77 -27.18
N SER A 508 5.17 31.07 -25.89
CA SER A 508 5.72 32.36 -25.48
C SER A 508 6.39 32.18 -24.13
N SER A 509 7.70 32.42 -24.08
CA SER A 509 8.39 32.71 -22.84
C SER A 509 7.65 33.86 -22.16
N ALA A 510 6.87 33.55 -21.11
CA ALA A 510 6.54 34.58 -20.14
C ALA A 510 7.88 35.13 -19.65
N GLU A 511 8.03 36.46 -19.67
CA GLU A 511 9.21 37.07 -19.10
C GLU A 511 9.24 36.67 -17.61
N PRO A 512 10.39 36.18 -17.10
CA PRO A 512 10.46 35.73 -15.71
C PRO A 512 10.02 36.87 -14.80
N ALA A 513 9.09 36.60 -13.88
CA ALA A 513 8.63 37.61 -12.90
C ALA A 513 9.69 37.91 -11.83
N PHE A 514 10.66 36.99 -11.67
CA PHE A 514 11.75 37.11 -10.71
C PHE A 514 13.09 36.68 -11.31
N GLU A 515 14.15 37.37 -10.91
CA GLU A 515 15.55 36.91 -11.02
C GLU A 515 15.99 36.46 -9.63
N ILE A 516 16.37 35.18 -9.49
CA ILE A 516 16.73 34.57 -8.21
C ILE A 516 18.15 34.00 -8.32
N ASP A 517 19.05 34.50 -7.49
CA ASP A 517 20.38 33.96 -7.27
C ASP A 517 20.48 33.46 -5.84
N SER A 518 20.87 32.20 -5.63
CA SER A 518 21.03 31.66 -4.28
C SER A 518 22.26 30.78 -4.14
N SER A 519 22.72 30.62 -2.91
CA SER A 519 23.79 29.70 -2.57
C SER A 519 23.60 29.15 -1.17
N SER A 520 23.98 27.89 -0.98
CA SER A 520 24.13 27.27 0.33
C SER A 520 25.56 26.75 0.49
N ARG A 521 26.09 26.81 1.70
CA ARG A 521 27.39 26.22 2.06
C ARG A 521 27.37 25.67 3.47
N PHE A 522 28.03 24.53 3.68
CA PHE A 522 28.24 24.02 5.02
C PHE A 522 29.53 24.59 5.61
N ASN A 523 29.46 25.16 6.83
CA ASN A 523 30.61 25.77 7.48
C ASN A 523 31.31 24.85 8.51
N GLY A 524 30.84 23.60 8.66
CA GLY A 524 31.36 22.62 9.61
C GLY A 524 30.50 22.44 10.86
N ASP A 525 29.51 23.31 11.07
CA ASP A 525 28.64 23.34 12.24
C ASP A 525 27.15 23.53 11.84
N ALA A 526 26.88 24.35 10.83
CA ALA A 526 25.54 24.47 10.24
C ALA A 526 25.61 24.86 8.76
N TRP A 527 24.48 24.78 8.06
CA TRP A 527 24.34 25.31 6.71
C TRP A 527 24.13 26.82 6.75
N GLU A 528 24.93 27.55 5.99
CA GLU A 528 24.73 28.97 5.71
C GLU A 528 24.09 29.11 4.33
N ILE A 529 22.98 29.82 4.28
CA ILE A 529 22.24 30.11 3.06
C ILE A 529 22.26 31.60 2.77
N SER A 530 22.29 31.97 1.50
CA SER A 530 22.12 33.35 1.07
C SER A 530 21.44 33.39 -0.29
N GLY A 531 20.70 34.46 -0.53
CA GLY A 531 20.06 34.66 -1.82
C GLY A 531 19.70 36.10 -2.08
N ARG A 532 19.52 36.37 -3.37
CA ARG A 532 19.01 37.61 -3.91
C ARG A 532 17.79 37.28 -4.76
N ILE A 533 16.67 37.93 -4.48
CA ILE A 533 15.44 37.80 -5.23
C ILE A 533 15.08 39.19 -5.74
N ARG A 534 14.98 39.34 -7.05
CA ARG A 534 14.63 40.60 -7.70
C ARG A 534 13.35 40.45 -8.49
N VAL A 535 12.40 41.34 -8.25
CA VAL A 535 11.16 41.44 -9.02
C VAL A 535 11.48 42.08 -10.38
N LEU A 536 11.03 41.43 -11.46
CA LEU A 536 11.19 41.90 -12.83
C LEU A 536 9.90 42.52 -13.40
N ALA A 537 8.79 42.40 -12.68
CA ALA A 537 7.52 43.04 -13.04
C ALA A 537 7.59 44.57 -12.81
N GLU A 538 7.04 45.35 -13.77
CA GLU A 538 7.05 46.82 -13.70
C GLU A 538 6.10 47.39 -12.62
N GLU A 539 5.05 46.65 -12.24
CA GLU A 539 4.06 47.03 -11.22
C GLU A 539 3.67 45.83 -10.34
N PHE A 540 3.69 46.00 -9.00
CA PHE A 540 3.33 44.98 -8.01
C PHE A 540 2.93 45.62 -6.67
N ASP A 541 2.05 44.98 -5.90
CA ASP A 541 1.57 45.45 -4.59
C ASP A 541 2.38 44.83 -3.44
N ARG A 542 2.59 43.53 -3.47
CA ARG A 542 3.37 42.79 -2.46
C ARG A 542 3.94 41.55 -3.11
N TRP A 543 4.92 40.93 -2.48
CA TRP A 543 5.37 39.61 -2.92
C TRP A 543 5.89 38.84 -1.71
N SER A 544 5.88 37.52 -1.81
CA SER A 544 6.39 36.63 -0.77
C SER A 544 7.40 35.67 -1.32
N ALA A 545 8.28 35.17 -0.47
CA ALA A 545 9.21 34.10 -0.78
C ALA A 545 9.24 33.08 0.35
N ASP A 546 9.01 31.82 0.01
CA ASP A 546 9.20 30.68 0.91
C ASP A 546 10.57 30.06 0.63
N ILE A 547 11.32 29.80 1.70
CA ILE A 547 12.69 29.30 1.66
C ILE A 547 12.76 28.03 2.50
N SER A 548 13.14 26.93 1.86
CA SER A 548 13.35 25.63 2.52
C SER A 548 14.68 25.00 2.11
N LEU A 549 15.21 24.14 2.98
CA LEU A 549 16.50 23.48 2.77
C LEU A 549 16.32 21.98 3.00
N THR A 550 16.60 21.15 2.01
CA THR A 550 16.46 19.68 2.13
C THR A 550 17.82 19.00 1.98
N GLY A 551 18.08 17.96 2.79
CA GLY A 551 19.28 17.13 2.68
C GLY A 551 19.23 16.21 1.46
N VAL A 552 20.33 16.10 0.72
CA VAL A 552 20.43 15.20 -0.45
C VAL A 552 21.60 14.24 -0.27
N GLY A 553 21.30 12.94 -0.39
CA GLY A 553 22.28 11.88 -0.28
C GLY A 553 23.32 11.86 -1.40
N GLU A 554 24.48 11.21 -1.18
CA GLU A 554 25.45 10.97 -2.26
C GLU A 554 24.88 10.12 -3.41
N ASP A 555 23.81 9.35 -3.15
CA ASP A 555 23.05 8.55 -4.11
C ASP A 555 21.87 9.30 -4.75
N GLY A 556 21.61 10.55 -4.34
CA GLY A 556 20.50 11.38 -4.81
C GLY A 556 19.16 11.12 -4.12
N SER A 557 19.12 10.33 -3.04
CA SER A 557 17.97 10.24 -2.13
C SER A 557 17.71 11.58 -1.42
N ARG A 558 16.44 11.91 -1.17
CA ARG A 558 16.06 13.10 -0.39
C ARG A 558 15.84 12.67 1.06
N TYR A 559 16.46 13.37 1.99
CA TYR A 559 16.26 13.21 3.43
C TYR A 559 15.27 14.25 3.95
N ASP A 560 14.95 14.17 5.24
CA ASP A 560 14.10 15.14 5.93
C ASP A 560 14.61 16.59 5.76
N ASP A 561 13.67 17.53 5.88
CA ASP A 561 13.96 18.96 5.74
C ASP A 561 14.88 19.46 6.87
N ILE A 562 15.89 20.24 6.50
CA ILE A 562 16.86 20.86 7.39
C ILE A 562 16.28 22.17 7.90
N SER A 563 15.94 22.20 9.19
CA SER A 563 15.36 23.38 9.83
C SER A 563 16.26 24.62 9.76
N ILE A 564 15.70 25.73 9.28
CA ILE A 564 16.33 27.05 9.22
C ILE A 564 16.04 27.82 10.51
N ASP A 565 17.09 28.14 11.28
CA ASP A 565 16.98 28.81 12.58
C ASP A 565 16.66 30.29 12.46
N PHE A 566 17.33 30.95 11.52
CA PHE A 566 17.12 32.36 11.30
C PHE A 566 17.47 32.79 9.88
N ILE A 567 16.77 33.83 9.43
CA ILE A 567 17.08 34.62 8.24
C ILE A 567 17.15 36.11 8.63
N GLU A 568 18.20 36.77 8.18
CA GLU A 568 18.37 38.22 8.20
C GLU A 568 18.17 38.76 6.78
N THR A 569 17.46 39.88 6.67
CA THR A 569 17.22 40.60 5.41
C THR A 569 17.85 41.98 5.46
N GLU A 570 18.46 42.43 4.36
CA GLU A 570 19.10 43.76 4.31
C GLU A 570 18.07 44.89 4.16
N GLN A 571 16.90 44.58 3.62
CA GLN A 571 15.82 45.52 3.32
C GLN A 571 14.85 45.67 4.50
N SER A 572 14.33 46.89 4.66
CA SER A 572 13.22 47.19 5.58
C SER A 572 11.88 46.98 4.87
N GLY A 573 10.82 46.60 5.59
CA GLY A 573 9.52 46.25 4.97
C GLY A 573 9.39 44.77 4.60
N VAL A 574 10.13 43.91 5.30
CA VAL A 574 10.01 42.46 5.20
C VAL A 574 9.56 41.90 6.55
N THR A 575 8.50 41.09 6.52
CA THR A 575 8.05 40.30 7.66
C THR A 575 8.53 38.87 7.50
N VAL A 576 9.24 38.36 8.50
CA VAL A 576 9.76 36.98 8.52
C VAL A 576 8.93 36.14 9.47
N SER A 577 8.42 35.01 9.00
CA SER A 577 7.76 33.98 9.82
C SER A 577 8.42 32.63 9.62
N TYR A 578 8.49 31.85 10.70
CA TYR A 578 9.07 30.52 10.73
C TYR A 578 7.95 29.51 10.97
N ASP A 579 7.88 28.48 10.14
CA ASP A 579 6.90 27.39 10.27
C ASP A 579 7.61 26.07 9.99
N ASP A 580 7.66 25.19 10.99
CA ASP A 580 8.23 23.84 10.92
C ASP A 580 9.62 23.72 10.23
N GLY A 581 10.52 24.70 10.48
CA GLY A 581 11.87 24.71 9.90
C GLY A 581 12.00 25.37 8.53
N GLU A 582 10.90 25.80 7.91
CA GLU A 582 10.88 26.64 6.71
C GLU A 582 10.72 28.13 7.06
N VAL A 583 11.19 29.02 6.17
CA VAL A 583 11.08 30.47 6.36
C VAL A 583 10.23 31.11 5.28
N ARG A 584 9.18 31.81 5.71
CA ARG A 584 8.33 32.63 4.84
C ARG A 584 8.63 34.10 5.02
N LEU A 585 8.94 34.77 3.91
CA LEU A 585 9.18 36.21 3.81
C LEU A 585 7.98 36.87 3.13
N ILE A 586 7.40 37.90 3.76
CA ILE A 586 6.35 38.74 3.19
C ILE A 586 6.93 40.14 2.99
N ILE A 587 6.95 40.63 1.75
CA ILE A 587 7.63 41.84 1.34
C ILE A 587 6.61 42.87 0.82
N ASP A 588 6.74 44.10 1.29
CA ASP A 588 5.89 45.23 0.91
C ASP A 588 6.22 45.78 -0.51
N GLU A 589 5.28 46.49 -1.16
CA GLU A 589 5.39 47.12 -2.50
C GLU A 589 6.69 47.91 -2.75
N ALA A 590 7.27 48.49 -1.71
CA ALA A 590 8.39 49.40 -1.83
C ALA A 590 9.75 48.70 -2.07
N VAL A 591 9.77 47.37 -2.08
CA VAL A 591 11.00 46.56 -2.16
C VAL A 591 10.94 45.68 -3.41
N ASP A 592 11.65 46.08 -4.46
CA ASP A 592 11.79 45.36 -5.73
C ASP A 592 12.96 44.36 -5.76
N GLU A 593 13.83 44.41 -4.75
CA GLU A 593 14.97 43.50 -4.60
C GLU A 593 15.21 43.18 -3.12
N LEU A 594 15.25 41.89 -2.79
CA LEU A 594 15.55 41.35 -1.47
C LEU A 594 16.89 40.64 -1.48
N SER A 595 17.73 40.91 -0.49
CA SER A 595 18.91 40.11 -0.19
C SER A 595 18.77 39.56 1.22
N PHE A 596 19.00 38.26 1.35
CA PHE A 596 18.88 37.55 2.61
C PHE A 596 20.08 36.66 2.88
N SER A 597 20.37 36.47 4.16
CA SER A 597 21.33 35.49 4.66
C SER A 597 20.74 34.77 5.86
N GLY A 598 20.89 33.46 5.93
CA GLY A 598 20.35 32.65 7.01
C GLY A 598 21.25 31.51 7.40
N ARG A 599 20.88 30.83 8.49
CA ARG A 599 21.60 29.68 9.02
C ARG A 599 20.64 28.60 9.47
N SER A 600 20.98 27.34 9.23
CA SER A 600 20.26 26.19 9.80
C SER A 600 20.56 25.99 11.29
N HIS A 601 19.75 25.17 11.96
CA HIS A 601 20.04 24.71 13.31
C HIS A 601 21.42 24.03 13.38
N SER A 602 22.19 24.33 14.44
CA SER A 602 23.43 23.62 14.76
C SER A 602 23.09 22.41 15.62
N ASP A 603 23.09 21.21 15.07
CA ASP A 603 22.85 20.01 15.87
C ASP A 603 24.16 19.42 16.39
N ASP A 604 24.32 19.46 17.72
CA ASP A 604 25.44 18.85 18.43
C ASP A 604 25.27 17.32 18.56
N HIS A 605 24.17 16.70 18.10
CA HIS A 605 24.01 15.23 18.22
C HIS A 605 22.97 14.48 17.34
N ALA A 606 22.45 15.02 16.22
CA ALA A 606 21.55 14.25 15.34
C ALA A 606 22.08 14.16 13.88
N ASP A 607 22.38 12.93 13.45
CA ASP A 607 22.35 12.39 12.08
C ASP A 607 23.03 13.08 10.89
N LEU A 608 24.02 13.95 11.11
CA LEU A 608 24.94 14.36 10.01
C LEU A 608 26.31 13.67 10.05
N THR A 609 26.50 12.67 10.93
CA THR A 609 27.73 11.87 11.03
C THR A 609 27.63 10.44 10.51
N HIS A 610 26.47 9.99 10.05
CA HIS A 610 26.44 8.95 9.01
C HIS A 610 26.76 9.66 7.69
N GLY A 611 27.81 9.21 7.01
CA GLY A 611 28.42 9.90 5.87
C GLY A 611 27.57 9.89 4.60
N ASP A 612 26.28 10.20 4.71
CA ASP A 612 25.28 9.99 3.67
C ASP A 612 24.79 11.30 3.03
N VAL A 613 24.83 12.47 3.69
CA VAL A 613 24.43 13.75 3.07
C VAL A 613 25.58 14.33 2.23
N GLY A 614 25.53 14.12 0.92
CA GLY A 614 26.53 14.60 -0.05
C GLY A 614 26.31 16.03 -0.55
N ALA A 615 25.07 16.54 -0.46
CA ALA A 615 24.68 17.89 -0.91
C ALA A 615 23.41 18.38 -0.21
N THR A 616 23.04 19.64 -0.43
CA THR A 616 21.73 20.19 -0.03
C THR A 616 21.02 20.80 -1.22
N GLN A 617 19.69 20.76 -1.19
CA GLN A 617 18.86 21.49 -2.12
C GLN A 617 18.21 22.67 -1.39
N LEU A 618 18.53 23.90 -1.81
CA LEU A 618 17.87 25.12 -1.36
C LEU A 618 16.74 25.43 -2.36
N GLU A 619 15.50 25.35 -1.91
CA GLU A 619 14.33 25.73 -2.71
C GLU A 619 13.84 27.12 -2.30
N ILE A 620 13.55 27.96 -3.29
CA ILE A 620 13.00 29.31 -3.10
C ILE A 620 11.77 29.42 -4.00
N LEU A 621 10.61 29.58 -3.39
CA LEU A 621 9.34 29.76 -4.09
C LEU A 621 8.88 31.20 -3.88
N ALA A 622 8.98 32.03 -4.92
CA ALA A 622 8.58 33.43 -4.89
C ALA A 622 7.24 33.65 -5.60
N GLU A 623 6.33 34.39 -4.97
CA GLU A 623 5.00 34.71 -5.48
C GLU A 623 4.77 36.23 -5.45
N LEU A 624 4.25 36.79 -6.53
CA LEU A 624 3.98 38.22 -6.68
C LEU A 624 2.46 38.48 -6.59
N GLN A 625 2.09 39.52 -5.84
CA GLN A 625 0.74 40.06 -5.76
C GLN A 625 0.68 41.33 -6.65
N ALA A 626 -0.16 41.32 -7.69
CA ALA A 626 -0.34 42.46 -8.59
C ALA A 626 -1.34 43.50 -8.03
N PRO A 627 -1.25 44.78 -8.44
CA PRO A 627 -2.17 45.84 -8.03
C PRO A 627 -3.63 45.55 -8.42
N GLU A 628 -4.55 45.75 -7.46
CA GLU A 628 -6.00 45.70 -7.72
C GLU A 628 -6.38 46.81 -8.73
N GLU A 629 -6.86 46.44 -9.93
CA GLU A 629 -7.47 47.40 -10.85
C GLU A 629 -8.77 47.96 -10.25
N ASP A 630 -8.71 49.18 -9.74
CA ASP A 630 -9.87 49.95 -9.29
C ASP A 630 -10.86 50.11 -10.46
N GLN A 631 -11.93 49.33 -10.48
CA GLN A 631 -13.00 49.41 -11.47
C GLN A 631 -13.78 50.73 -11.31
N SER A 632 -13.38 51.76 -12.06
CA SER A 632 -14.10 53.04 -12.19
C SER A 632 -15.13 53.05 -13.31
#